data_AF-A0A849Q5J7-F1
#
_entry.id   AF-A0A849Q5J7-F1
#
_cell.length_a   1.000
_cell.length_b   1.000
_cell.length_c   1.000
_cell.angle_alpha   90.00
_cell.angle_beta   90.00
_cell.angle_gamma   90.00
#
_symmetry.space_group_name_H-M   'P 1'
#
loop_
_entity.id
_entity.type
_entity.pdbx_description
1 polymer ?
#
loop_
_entity_poly.entity_id
_entity_poly.type
_entity_poly.pdbx_seq_one_letter_code
_entity_poly.pdbx_strand_id
1 'polypeptide(L)'
;MFEPNFTYTDAIVNRLVEITSARDAVVNAYMVPKWEVSLRRDALLRSAHASTSIEGNPLSLEEVSELAQGREVMATRLAKQEVLNYLEVLEGIEDYLEEGTVTEETVLRLHNDVSKEVLDDPRNEGRYRKVRVYVGNSVTGEVIFMPPPPGHVEGLMADLIEWLASEAAASMNPVLV
;
A
#
# COMPACT_ATOMS: atom_id res chain seq x y z
N MET A 1 -7.94 18.18 12.62
CA MET A 1 -8.90 17.18 12.14
C MET A 1 -8.88 17.18 10.62
N PHE A 2 -8.62 16.02 10.02
CA PHE A 2 -8.61 15.84 8.58
C PHE A 2 -10.04 15.90 8.02
N GLU A 3 -10.21 16.60 6.90
CA GLU A 3 -11.49 16.68 6.18
C GLU A 3 -11.27 16.25 4.72
N PRO A 4 -11.88 15.15 4.26
CA PRO A 4 -11.73 14.70 2.88
C PRO A 4 -12.34 15.73 1.93
N ASN A 5 -11.57 16.15 0.93
CA ASN A 5 -12.00 17.18 -0.02
C ASN A 5 -12.42 16.56 -1.35
N PHE A 6 -13.68 16.12 -1.41
CA PHE A 6 -14.33 15.72 -2.66
C PHE A 6 -15.83 15.96 -2.59
N THR A 7 -16.48 15.95 -3.74
CA THR A 7 -17.94 16.02 -3.87
C THR A 7 -18.42 14.84 -4.69
N TYR A 8 -19.54 14.22 -4.29
CA TYR A 8 -20.18 13.21 -5.12
C TYR A 8 -20.57 13.80 -6.48
N THR A 9 -20.22 13.07 -7.53
CA THR A 9 -20.61 13.37 -8.91
C THR A 9 -21.28 12.14 -9.49
N ASP A 10 -22.12 12.31 -10.51
CA ASP A 10 -22.73 11.18 -11.22
C ASP A 10 -21.69 10.18 -11.71
N ALA A 11 -20.50 10.67 -12.11
CA ALA A 11 -19.40 9.83 -12.54
C ALA A 11 -18.83 8.95 -11.41
N ILE A 12 -18.70 9.49 -10.18
CA ILE A 12 -18.28 8.74 -9.00
C ILE A 12 -19.36 7.73 -8.63
N VAL A 13 -20.63 8.15 -8.55
CA VAL A 13 -21.74 7.28 -8.17
C VAL A 13 -21.87 6.09 -9.14
N ASN A 14 -21.83 6.35 -10.44
CA ASN A 14 -21.89 5.29 -11.45
C ASN A 14 -20.72 4.30 -11.33
N ARG A 15 -19.50 4.79 -11.05
CA ARG A 15 -18.33 3.92 -10.81
C ARG A 15 -18.46 3.08 -9.56
N LEU A 16 -18.97 3.64 -8.47
CA LEU A 16 -19.20 2.87 -7.23
C LEU A 16 -20.21 1.74 -7.47
N VAL A 17 -21.26 1.99 -8.25
CA VAL A 17 -22.24 0.96 -8.63
C VAL A 17 -21.59 -0.15 -9.47
N GLU A 18 -20.77 0.20 -10.47
CA GLU A 18 -20.04 -0.77 -11.29
C GLU A 18 -19.07 -1.61 -10.46
N ILE A 19 -18.28 -0.98 -9.59
CA ILE A 19 -17.32 -1.66 -8.70
C ILE A 19 -18.05 -2.62 -7.76
N THR A 20 -19.14 -2.17 -7.13
CA THR A 20 -19.91 -3.00 -6.19
C THR A 20 -20.54 -4.19 -6.93
N SER A 21 -21.10 -3.97 -8.13
CA SER A 21 -21.66 -5.04 -8.95
C SER A 21 -20.62 -6.07 -9.37
N ALA A 22 -19.42 -5.63 -9.76
CA ALA A 22 -18.31 -6.52 -10.09
C ALA A 22 -17.82 -7.31 -8.87
N ARG A 23 -17.69 -6.64 -7.71
CA ARG A 23 -17.32 -7.29 -6.45
C ARG A 23 -18.34 -8.37 -6.07
N ASP A 24 -19.63 -8.07 -6.15
CA ASP A 24 -20.69 -9.02 -5.81
C ASP A 24 -20.70 -10.23 -6.76
N ALA A 25 -20.44 -10.02 -8.05
CA ALA A 25 -20.29 -11.11 -9.00
C ALA A 25 -19.09 -12.02 -8.64
N VAL A 26 -17.97 -11.46 -8.19
CA VAL A 26 -16.77 -12.22 -7.79
C VAL A 26 -17.01 -12.97 -6.48
N VAL A 27 -17.54 -12.31 -5.45
CA VAL A 27 -17.75 -12.90 -4.11
C VAL A 27 -18.77 -14.04 -4.14
N ASN A 28 -19.80 -13.94 -4.99
CA ASN A 28 -20.84 -14.96 -5.12
C ASN A 28 -20.54 -16.00 -6.21
N ALA A 29 -19.40 -15.91 -6.91
CA ALA A 29 -19.02 -16.89 -7.92
C ALA A 29 -18.77 -18.25 -7.26
N TYR A 30 -19.33 -19.32 -7.84
CA TYR A 30 -19.02 -20.67 -7.39
C TYR A 30 -17.58 -21.02 -7.77
N MET A 31 -16.73 -21.27 -6.77
CA MET A 31 -15.31 -21.56 -6.96
C MET A 31 -14.90 -22.87 -6.29
N VAL A 32 -14.11 -23.67 -7.01
CA VAL A 32 -13.49 -24.87 -6.43
C VAL A 32 -12.34 -24.42 -5.52
N PRO A 33 -12.21 -24.93 -4.28
CA PRO A 33 -11.21 -24.44 -3.31
C PRO A 33 -9.76 -24.40 -3.82
N LYS A 34 -9.36 -25.35 -4.66
CA LYS A 34 -8.02 -25.36 -5.28
C LYS A 34 -7.76 -24.12 -6.13
N TRP A 35 -8.78 -23.60 -6.81
CA TRP A 35 -8.66 -22.44 -7.68
C TRP A 35 -8.54 -21.17 -6.86
N GLU A 36 -9.25 -21.09 -5.73
CA GLU A 36 -9.16 -19.97 -4.79
C GLU A 36 -7.73 -19.77 -4.29
N VAL A 37 -7.07 -20.84 -3.82
CA VAL A 37 -5.67 -20.77 -3.36
C VAL A 37 -4.75 -20.28 -4.48
N SER A 38 -4.94 -20.80 -5.70
CA SER A 38 -4.14 -20.41 -6.86
C SER A 38 -4.37 -18.95 -7.26
N LEU A 39 -5.62 -18.48 -7.22
CA LEU A 39 -5.98 -17.10 -7.57
C LEU A 39 -5.50 -16.10 -6.53
N ARG A 40 -5.60 -16.43 -5.23
CA ARG A 40 -5.03 -15.61 -4.16
C ARG A 40 -3.51 -15.48 -4.33
N ARG A 41 -2.82 -16.59 -4.60
CA ARG A 41 -1.38 -16.57 -4.88
C ARG A 41 -1.04 -15.73 -6.11
N ASP A 42 -1.76 -15.88 -7.23
CA ASP A 42 -1.54 -15.08 -8.43
C ASP A 42 -1.79 -13.58 -8.18
N ALA A 43 -2.85 -13.24 -7.43
CA ALA A 43 -3.16 -11.87 -7.03
C ALA A 43 -2.05 -11.26 -6.18
N LEU A 44 -1.53 -11.99 -5.18
CA LEU A 44 -0.40 -11.55 -4.35
C LEU A 44 0.84 -11.25 -5.19
N LEU A 45 1.21 -12.16 -6.09
CA LEU A 45 2.38 -11.99 -6.96
C LEU A 45 2.23 -10.78 -7.89
N ARG A 46 1.05 -10.61 -8.50
CA ARG A 46 0.75 -9.48 -9.37
C ARG A 46 0.75 -8.16 -8.61
N SER A 47 0.18 -8.12 -7.42
CA SER A 47 0.15 -6.92 -6.58
C SER A 47 1.56 -6.52 -6.13
N ALA A 48 2.37 -7.48 -5.68
CA ALA A 48 3.75 -7.22 -5.29
C ALA A 48 4.58 -6.69 -6.47
N HIS A 49 4.53 -7.36 -7.63
CA HIS A 49 5.20 -6.90 -8.83
C HIS A 49 4.74 -5.51 -9.27
N ALA A 50 3.43 -5.28 -9.35
CA ALA A 50 2.89 -4.01 -9.84
C ALA A 50 3.28 -2.85 -8.91
N SER A 51 3.18 -3.04 -7.59
CA SER A 51 3.49 -2.00 -6.62
C SER A 51 4.97 -1.64 -6.63
N THR A 52 5.86 -2.64 -6.55
CA THR A 52 7.32 -2.36 -6.54
C THR A 52 7.81 -1.85 -7.89
N SER A 53 7.21 -2.30 -9.00
CA SER A 53 7.54 -1.79 -10.34
C SER A 53 7.18 -0.32 -10.53
N ILE A 54 6.06 0.15 -9.94
CA ILE A 54 5.70 1.59 -9.93
C ILE A 54 6.79 2.41 -9.24
N GLU A 55 7.39 1.88 -8.17
CA GLU A 55 8.50 2.51 -7.43
C GLU A 55 9.87 2.31 -8.10
N GLY A 56 9.93 1.63 -9.25
CA GLY A 56 11.13 1.47 -10.06
C GLY A 56 11.91 0.18 -9.82
N ASN A 57 11.36 -0.77 -9.08
CA ASN A 57 11.97 -2.09 -8.93
C ASN A 57 12.05 -2.82 -10.30
N PRO A 58 13.20 -3.39 -10.67
CA PRO A 58 13.42 -3.91 -12.03
C PRO A 58 12.94 -5.35 -12.24
N LEU A 59 12.47 -6.05 -11.19
CA LEU A 59 12.11 -7.46 -11.30
C LEU A 59 10.84 -7.64 -12.16
N SER A 60 10.89 -8.61 -13.06
CA SER A 60 9.73 -9.07 -13.81
C SER A 60 8.78 -9.90 -12.93
N LEU A 61 7.52 -10.04 -13.36
CA LEU A 61 6.55 -10.88 -12.65
C LEU A 61 7.02 -12.33 -12.49
N GLU A 62 7.76 -12.86 -13.48
CA GLU A 62 8.33 -14.20 -13.40
C GLU A 62 9.38 -14.26 -12.29
N GLU A 63 10.30 -13.31 -12.23
CA GLU A 63 11.30 -13.21 -11.16
C GLU A 63 10.68 -13.02 -9.77
N VAL A 64 9.61 -12.23 -9.64
CA VAL A 64 8.84 -12.11 -8.39
C VAL A 64 8.26 -13.47 -7.98
N SER A 65 7.73 -14.24 -8.94
CA SER A 65 7.21 -15.59 -8.70
C SER A 65 8.29 -16.60 -8.31
N GLU A 66 9.49 -16.50 -8.90
CA GLU A 66 10.66 -17.28 -8.53
C GLU A 66 11.09 -16.98 -7.08
N LEU A 67 11.19 -15.70 -6.72
CA LEU A 67 11.52 -15.27 -5.34
C LEU A 67 10.50 -15.77 -4.33
N ALA A 68 9.19 -15.65 -4.62
CA ALA A 68 8.12 -16.15 -3.76
C ALA A 68 8.11 -17.68 -3.62
N GLN A 69 8.90 -18.40 -4.42
CA GLN A 69 9.12 -19.85 -4.31
C GLN A 69 10.45 -20.19 -3.63
N GLY A 70 11.16 -19.18 -3.13
CA GLY A 70 12.49 -19.34 -2.53
C GLY A 70 13.58 -19.66 -3.55
N ARG A 71 13.34 -19.40 -4.84
CA ARG A 71 14.33 -19.61 -5.90
C ARG A 71 15.23 -18.39 -6.06
N GLU A 72 16.42 -18.63 -6.60
CA GLU A 72 17.42 -17.59 -6.77
C GLU A 72 17.15 -16.77 -8.02
N VAL A 73 17.19 -15.44 -7.88
CA VAL A 73 17.03 -14.48 -8.97
C VAL A 73 18.26 -13.60 -9.09
N MET A 74 18.66 -13.33 -10.33
CA MET A 74 19.81 -12.50 -10.70
C MET A 74 19.47 -11.01 -10.62
N ALA A 75 19.27 -10.51 -9.40
CA ALA A 75 19.03 -9.11 -9.11
C ALA A 75 19.81 -8.63 -7.88
N THR A 76 19.85 -7.31 -7.66
CA THR A 76 20.50 -6.73 -6.49
C THR A 76 19.83 -7.22 -5.20
N ARG A 77 20.59 -7.28 -4.10
CA ARG A 77 20.04 -7.66 -2.79
C ARG A 77 18.85 -6.77 -2.40
N LEU A 78 18.98 -5.45 -2.63
CA LEU A 78 17.94 -4.47 -2.32
C LEU A 78 16.65 -4.74 -3.12
N ALA A 79 16.75 -4.92 -4.43
CA ALA A 79 15.57 -5.17 -5.27
C ALA A 79 14.85 -6.47 -4.89
N LYS A 80 15.60 -7.51 -4.52
CA LYS A 80 15.02 -8.76 -4.01
C LYS A 80 14.34 -8.56 -2.66
N GLN A 81 15.00 -7.85 -1.73
CA GLN A 81 14.47 -7.62 -0.39
C GLN A 81 13.18 -6.80 -0.43
N GLU A 82 13.11 -5.77 -1.26
CA GLU A 82 11.91 -4.95 -1.43
C GLU A 82 10.69 -5.78 -1.86
N VAL A 83 10.87 -6.68 -2.83
CA VAL A 83 9.81 -7.60 -3.27
C VAL A 83 9.41 -8.56 -2.16
N LEU A 84 10.38 -9.14 -1.44
CA LEU A 84 10.11 -10.09 -0.35
C LEU A 84 9.38 -9.42 0.81
N ASN A 85 9.81 -8.22 1.21
CA ASN A 85 9.14 -7.41 2.23
C ASN A 85 7.68 -7.14 1.85
N TYR A 86 7.44 -6.73 0.59
CA TYR A 86 6.09 -6.42 0.13
C TYR A 86 5.19 -7.67 0.09
N LEU A 87 5.73 -8.82 -0.33
CA LEU A 87 5.02 -10.11 -0.27
C LEU A 87 4.65 -10.49 1.17
N GLU A 88 5.60 -10.38 2.10
CA GLU A 88 5.38 -10.69 3.52
C GLU A 88 4.29 -9.79 4.13
N VAL A 89 4.35 -8.48 3.88
CA VAL A 89 3.33 -7.52 4.32
C VAL A 89 1.95 -7.86 3.75
N LEU A 90 1.86 -8.18 2.45
CA LEU A 90 0.57 -8.53 1.84
C LEU A 90 -0.01 -9.85 2.36
N GLU A 91 0.83 -10.86 2.60
CA GLU A 91 0.40 -12.15 3.13
C GLU A 91 -0.12 -12.03 4.57
N GLY A 92 0.49 -11.16 5.38
CA GLY A 92 0.13 -10.91 6.77
C GLY A 92 -0.69 -9.65 7.02
N ILE A 93 -1.30 -9.05 6.00
CA ILE A 93 -1.88 -7.70 6.14
C ILE A 93 -2.99 -7.60 7.20
N GLU A 94 -3.71 -8.70 7.43
CA GLU A 94 -4.76 -8.81 8.46
C GLU A 94 -4.17 -8.72 9.89
N ASP A 95 -2.91 -9.10 10.08
CA ASP A 95 -2.24 -9.13 11.39
C ASP A 95 -1.77 -7.73 11.88
N TYR A 96 -1.90 -6.70 11.04
CA TYR A 96 -1.55 -5.33 11.39
C TYR A 96 -2.71 -4.56 12.02
N LEU A 97 -3.94 -5.02 11.82
CA LEU A 97 -5.13 -4.35 12.32
C LEU A 97 -5.45 -4.79 13.74
N GLU A 98 -5.50 -3.84 14.67
CA GLU A 98 -5.99 -4.06 16.02
C GLU A 98 -7.49 -3.76 16.06
N GLU A 99 -8.30 -4.79 16.33
CA GLU A 99 -9.76 -4.69 16.37
C GLU A 99 -10.40 -4.11 15.08
N GLY A 100 -9.72 -4.26 13.94
CA GLY A 100 -10.17 -3.73 12.65
C GLY A 100 -9.94 -2.24 12.46
N THR A 101 -9.17 -1.59 13.34
CA THR A 101 -8.85 -0.16 13.26
C THR A 101 -7.41 0.07 12.82
N VAL A 102 -7.20 1.15 12.06
CA VAL A 102 -5.86 1.60 11.67
C VAL A 102 -5.36 2.56 12.74
N THR A 103 -4.20 2.28 13.33
CA THR A 103 -3.55 3.14 14.32
C THR A 103 -2.23 3.71 13.77
N GLU A 104 -1.63 4.64 14.51
CA GLU A 104 -0.27 5.10 14.20
C GLU A 104 0.72 3.93 14.22
N GLU A 105 0.56 3.01 15.17
CA GLU A 105 1.37 1.80 15.26
C GLU A 105 1.18 0.90 14.04
N THR A 106 -0.05 0.69 13.55
CA THR A 106 -0.33 -0.02 12.29
C THR A 106 0.51 0.56 11.15
N VAL A 107 0.46 1.88 10.96
CA VAL A 107 1.16 2.56 9.86
C VAL A 107 2.68 2.45 9.99
N LEU A 108 3.22 2.67 11.20
CA LEU A 108 4.66 2.61 11.44
C LEU A 108 5.19 1.17 11.35
N ARG A 109 4.42 0.17 11.79
CA ARG A 109 4.78 -1.25 11.61
C ARG A 109 4.79 -1.64 10.14
N LEU A 110 3.74 -1.31 9.39
CA LEU A 110 3.69 -1.54 7.93
C LEU A 110 4.88 -0.88 7.23
N HIS A 111 5.19 0.37 7.59
CA HIS A 111 6.34 1.05 7.03
C HIS A 111 7.66 0.35 7.42
N ASN A 112 7.82 -0.11 8.66
CA ASN A 112 9.01 -0.86 9.07
C ASN A 112 9.20 -2.12 8.23
N ASP A 113 8.16 -2.94 8.11
CA ASP A 113 8.26 -4.23 7.45
C ASP A 113 8.47 -4.08 5.94
N VAL A 114 7.77 -3.14 5.30
CA VAL A 114 7.97 -2.90 3.85
C VAL A 114 9.36 -2.33 3.55
N SER A 115 9.91 -1.52 4.46
CA SER A 115 11.17 -0.78 4.26
C SER A 115 12.41 -1.44 4.87
N LYS A 116 12.24 -2.60 5.50
CA LYS A 116 13.29 -3.36 6.19
C LYS A 116 14.48 -3.65 5.28
N GLU A 117 15.65 -3.17 5.67
CA GLU A 117 16.93 -3.30 4.97
C GLU A 117 16.98 -2.73 3.55
N VAL A 118 16.00 -1.89 3.16
CA VAL A 118 15.97 -1.23 1.84
C VAL A 118 16.20 0.27 1.87
N LEU A 119 16.06 0.92 3.03
CA LEU A 119 16.39 2.34 3.18
C LEU A 119 17.90 2.56 3.35
N ASP A 120 18.38 3.70 2.85
CA ASP A 120 19.79 4.12 3.01
C ASP A 120 20.23 4.23 4.49
N ASP A 121 19.31 4.66 5.35
CA ASP A 121 19.49 4.73 6.80
C ASP A 121 18.42 3.90 7.50
N PRO A 122 18.77 2.72 8.03
CA PRO A 122 17.84 1.81 8.71
C PRO A 122 17.11 2.46 9.90
N ARG A 123 17.66 3.55 10.47
CA ARG A 123 17.01 4.27 11.57
C ARG A 123 15.71 4.96 11.16
N ASN A 124 15.47 5.13 9.86
CA ASN A 124 14.25 5.71 9.33
C ASN A 124 13.13 4.68 9.13
N GLU A 125 13.43 3.38 9.17
CA GLU A 125 12.42 2.33 9.05
C GLU A 125 11.42 2.44 10.20
N GLY A 126 10.12 2.36 9.87
CA GLY A 126 9.03 2.54 10.84
C GLY A 126 8.97 3.89 11.55
N ARG A 127 9.45 4.98 10.94
CA ARG A 127 9.39 6.33 11.52
C ARG A 127 8.97 7.39 10.52
N TYR A 128 8.36 8.45 11.02
CA TYR A 128 8.19 9.66 10.22
C TYR A 128 9.53 10.30 9.88
N ARG A 129 9.61 10.83 8.67
CA ARG A 129 10.80 11.53 8.18
C ARG A 129 11.11 12.77 9.03
N LYS A 130 12.39 12.97 9.29
CA LYS A 130 12.93 14.18 9.93
C LYS A 130 13.53 15.17 8.94
N VAL A 131 13.55 14.80 7.67
CA VAL A 131 14.13 15.58 6.57
C VAL A 131 13.05 16.08 5.61
N ARG A 132 13.33 17.20 4.94
CA ARG A 132 12.49 17.68 3.85
C ARG A 132 12.66 16.77 2.64
N VAL A 133 11.54 16.53 1.97
CA VAL A 133 11.47 15.80 0.70
C VAL A 133 10.67 16.65 -0.28
N TYR A 134 10.82 16.39 -1.57
CA TYR A 134 10.05 17.03 -2.63
C TYR A 134 9.72 15.98 -3.69
N VAL A 135 8.62 16.18 -4.40
CA VAL A 135 8.28 15.40 -5.59
C VAL A 135 8.68 16.25 -6.78
N GLY A 136 9.49 15.69 -7.66
CA GLY A 136 10.05 16.44 -8.78
C GLY A 136 10.70 15.54 -9.81
N ASN A 137 11.09 16.15 -10.93
CA ASN A 137 11.81 15.46 -11.98
C ASN A 137 13.29 15.40 -11.60
N SER A 138 13.82 14.19 -11.41
CA SER A 138 15.20 13.94 -11.00
C SER A 138 16.24 14.36 -12.05
N VAL A 139 15.85 14.45 -13.32
CA VAL A 139 16.73 14.84 -14.44
C VAL A 139 16.78 16.35 -14.61
N THR A 140 15.64 17.04 -14.52
CA THR A 140 15.58 18.50 -14.72
C THR A 140 15.75 19.29 -13.43
N GLY A 141 15.57 18.65 -12.26
CA GLY A 141 15.56 19.32 -10.96
C GLY A 141 14.29 20.13 -10.68
N GLU A 142 13.29 20.06 -11.55
CA GLU A 142 12.02 20.75 -11.36
C GLU A 142 11.24 20.16 -10.19
N VAL A 143 10.85 21.02 -9.25
CA VAL A 143 10.00 20.65 -8.12
C VAL A 143 8.54 20.79 -8.52
N ILE A 144 7.83 19.66 -8.56
CA ILE A 144 6.41 19.58 -8.92
C ILE A 144 5.54 19.81 -7.68
N PHE A 145 5.93 19.25 -6.54
CA PHE A 145 5.19 19.35 -5.30
C PHE A 145 6.10 19.32 -4.09
N MET A 146 5.76 20.13 -3.07
CA MET A 146 6.47 20.21 -1.80
C MET A 146 5.52 19.71 -0.69
N PRO A 147 5.71 18.48 -0.19
CA PRO A 147 4.96 17.98 0.96
C PRO A 147 5.15 18.86 2.22
N PRO A 148 4.28 18.73 3.23
CA PRO A 148 4.40 19.44 4.50
C PRO A 148 5.80 19.31 5.14
N PRO A 149 6.27 20.29 5.94
CA PRO A 149 7.55 20.14 6.63
C PRO A 149 7.52 18.98 7.65
N PRO A 150 8.68 18.39 7.99
CA PRO A 150 8.77 17.25 8.92
C PRO A 150 8.00 17.44 10.24
N GLY A 151 8.10 18.62 10.85
CA GLY A 151 7.44 18.92 12.12
C GLY A 151 5.91 18.97 12.08
N HIS A 152 5.29 18.90 10.90
CA HIS A 152 3.84 18.79 10.76
C HIS A 152 3.36 17.36 10.44
N VAL A 153 4.27 16.43 10.10
CA VAL A 153 3.88 15.10 9.61
C VAL A 153 3.13 14.31 10.67
N GLU A 154 3.67 14.23 11.89
CA GLU A 154 3.03 13.54 13.02
C GLU A 154 1.60 14.04 13.28
N GLY A 155 1.42 15.37 13.37
CA GLY A 155 0.09 15.95 13.60
C GLY A 155 -0.90 15.70 12.44
N LEU A 156 -0.44 15.76 11.18
CA LEU A 156 -1.29 15.49 10.02
C LEU A 156 -1.67 14.01 9.90
N MET A 157 -0.77 13.11 10.28
CA MET A 157 -1.05 11.67 10.31
C MET A 157 -1.99 11.32 11.45
N ALA A 158 -1.82 11.93 12.63
CA ALA A 158 -2.76 11.78 13.73
C ALA A 158 -4.17 12.25 13.34
N ASP A 159 -4.28 13.41 12.68
CA ASP A 159 -5.54 13.93 12.15
C ASP A 159 -6.19 12.97 11.14
N LEU A 160 -5.41 12.33 10.27
CA LEU A 160 -5.89 11.34 9.29
C LEU A 160 -6.37 10.05 9.97
N ILE A 161 -5.60 9.53 10.92
CA ILE A 161 -5.91 8.30 11.67
C ILE A 161 -7.17 8.51 12.51
N GLU A 162 -7.29 9.65 13.20
CA GLU A 162 -8.50 10.01 13.94
C GLU A 162 -9.72 10.07 13.02
N TRP A 163 -9.58 10.66 11.82
CA TRP A 163 -10.66 10.66 10.83
C TRP A 163 -11.01 9.25 10.35
N LEU A 164 -10.04 8.39 10.04
CA LEU A 164 -10.28 7.00 9.63
C LEU A 164 -11.07 6.20 10.68
N ALA A 165 -10.83 6.48 11.97
CA ALA A 165 -11.55 5.84 13.08
C ALA A 165 -12.91 6.49 13.41
N SER A 166 -13.29 7.58 12.73
CA SER A 166 -14.52 8.32 13.02
C SER A 166 -15.77 7.63 12.46
N GLU A 167 -16.93 7.90 13.07
CA GLU A 167 -18.23 7.47 12.52
C GLU A 167 -18.47 8.01 11.11
N ALA A 168 -17.94 9.20 10.80
CA ALA A 168 -18.06 9.81 9.48
C ALA A 168 -17.39 8.93 8.42
N ALA A 169 -16.14 8.51 8.63
CA ALA A 169 -15.44 7.60 7.72
C ALA A 169 -16.11 6.22 7.67
N ALA A 170 -16.52 5.67 8.81
CA ALA A 170 -17.21 4.37 8.86
C ALA A 170 -18.54 4.34 8.09
N SER A 171 -19.21 5.48 7.93
CA SER A 171 -20.47 5.61 7.18
C SER A 171 -20.29 5.76 5.66
N MET A 172 -19.04 5.95 5.19
CA MET A 172 -18.73 6.15 3.78
C MET A 172 -18.50 4.81 3.06
N ASN A 173 -18.60 4.83 1.73
CA ASN A 173 -18.24 3.66 0.94
C ASN A 173 -16.73 3.38 1.08
N PRO A 174 -16.28 2.14 1.38
CA PRO A 174 -14.85 1.82 1.56
C PRO A 174 -13.96 2.04 0.34
N VAL A 175 -14.53 2.26 -0.86
CA VAL A 175 -13.76 2.66 -2.05
C VAL A 175 -13.34 4.14 -1.97
N LEU A 176 -14.00 4.94 -1.13
CA LEU A 176 -13.75 6.37 -0.93
C LEU A 176 -12.96 6.68 0.36
N VAL A 177 -12.69 5.68 1.19
CA VAL A 177 -12.00 5.80 2.48
C VAL A 177 -10.74 4.95 2.48
#